data_AF-A0A0F0LDA4-F1
#
_entry.id   AF-A0A0F0LDA4-F1
#
_cell.length_a   1.000
_cell.length_b   1.000
_cell.length_c   1.000
_cell.angle_alpha   90.00
_cell.angle_beta   90.00
_cell.angle_gamma   90.00
#
_symmetry.space_group_name_H-M   'P 1'
#
loop_
_entity.id
_entity.type
_entity.pdbx_description
1 polymer ?
#
loop_
_entity_poly.entity_id
_entity_poly.type
_entity_poly.pdbx_seq_one_letter_code
_entity_poly.pdbx_strand_id
1 'polypeptide(L)'
;MEDTTSSPARSVSRRALVKGAAWSVPVIAVAAATPLAAASTATNVGDFHIDGTCGVLGVLGPGFTLTAGSAPLPTGTIINITGSGVANVGVFSVTGGTATVNVLSGTARQITLTAPLAAGATMDFRTTLSISVAFQLTASTTLPTGFVAGGGAKQSGGVSATLILCSAS
;
A
#
# COMPACT_ATOMS: atom_id res chain seq x y z
N MET A 1 59.74 35.37 -50.03
CA MET A 1 60.35 35.37 -48.70
C MET A 1 59.19 35.65 -47.78
N GLU A 2 58.51 34.59 -47.38
CA GLU A 2 57.27 34.67 -46.61
C GLU A 2 57.46 33.86 -45.33
N ASP A 3 57.49 34.60 -44.22
CA ASP A 3 57.56 34.11 -42.86
C ASP A 3 56.12 34.06 -42.31
N THR A 4 55.58 32.87 -42.07
CA THR A 4 54.22 32.71 -41.55
C THR A 4 54.29 32.32 -40.09
N THR A 5 54.30 33.32 -39.19
CA THR A 5 54.17 33.10 -37.75
C THR A 5 52.76 32.63 -37.40
N SER A 6 52.61 31.34 -37.07
CA SER A 6 51.36 30.74 -36.61
C SER A 6 51.06 31.12 -35.15
N SER A 7 49.92 31.77 -34.90
CA SER A 7 49.41 32.13 -33.58
C SER A 7 48.94 30.88 -32.81
N PRO A 8 49.33 30.65 -31.54
CA PRO A 8 48.97 29.43 -30.83
C PRO A 8 47.49 29.45 -30.45
N ALA A 9 46.68 28.66 -31.16
CA ALA A 9 45.34 28.31 -30.73
C ALA A 9 45.41 27.64 -29.35
N ARG A 10 44.68 28.17 -28.36
CA ARG A 10 44.59 27.61 -27.00
C ARG A 10 44.05 26.17 -27.07
N SER A 11 44.95 25.19 -27.12
CA SER A 11 44.58 23.78 -27.18
C SER A 11 44.19 23.32 -25.77
N VAL A 12 42.90 23.10 -25.54
CA VAL A 12 42.45 22.38 -24.35
C VAL A 12 43.09 20.99 -24.40
N SER A 13 43.91 20.68 -23.39
CA SER A 13 44.63 19.41 -23.33
C SER A 13 43.62 18.27 -23.32
N ARG A 14 43.75 17.34 -24.27
CA ARG A 14 42.94 16.10 -24.31
C ARG A 14 43.02 15.35 -22.98
N ARG A 15 44.14 15.47 -22.26
CA ARG A 15 44.35 14.88 -20.93
C ARG A 15 43.49 15.53 -19.85
N ALA A 16 43.16 16.81 -19.97
CA ALA A 16 42.25 17.51 -19.05
C ALA A 16 40.80 17.04 -19.26
N LEU A 17 40.38 16.82 -20.50
CA LEU A 17 39.06 16.26 -20.83
C LEU A 17 38.91 14.83 -20.29
N VAL A 18 39.91 13.98 -20.49
CA VAL A 18 39.90 12.59 -19.96
C VAL A 18 39.88 12.57 -18.43
N LYS A 19 40.61 13.48 -17.76
CA LYS A 19 40.57 13.60 -16.30
C LYS A 19 39.18 14.02 -15.80
N GLY A 20 38.52 14.99 -16.43
CA GLY A 20 37.17 15.41 -16.01
C GLY A 20 36.13 14.28 -16.12
N ALA A 21 36.17 13.52 -17.23
CA ALA A 21 35.28 12.38 -17.44
C ALA A 21 35.51 11.26 -16.42
N ALA A 22 36.75 11.02 -16.00
CA ALA A 22 37.06 9.98 -15.03
C ALA A 22 36.44 10.23 -13.63
N TRP A 23 36.19 11.49 -13.27
CA TRP A 23 35.61 11.85 -11.96
C TRP A 23 34.08 11.99 -11.99
N SER A 24 33.45 12.11 -13.16
CA SER A 24 31.98 12.23 -13.28
C SER A 24 31.27 10.88 -13.47
N VAL A 25 31.93 9.90 -14.08
CA VAL A 25 31.36 8.56 -14.33
C VAL A 25 30.88 7.86 -13.05
N PRO A 26 31.63 7.85 -11.91
CA PRO A 26 31.16 7.18 -10.70
C PRO A 26 29.88 7.80 -10.12
N VAL A 27 29.76 9.14 -10.16
CA VAL A 27 28.60 9.87 -9.62
C VAL A 27 27.35 9.60 -10.46
N ILE A 28 27.50 9.59 -11.79
CA ILE A 28 26.39 9.29 -12.71
C ILE A 28 25.97 7.82 -12.58
N ALA A 29 26.94 6.91 -12.44
CA ALA A 29 26.65 5.49 -12.23
C ALA A 29 25.87 5.24 -10.94
N VAL A 30 26.26 5.88 -9.83
CA VAL A 30 25.52 5.80 -8.57
C VAL A 30 24.12 6.40 -8.69
N ALA A 31 24.00 7.59 -9.29
CA ALA A 31 22.71 8.24 -9.48
C ALA A 31 21.74 7.45 -10.40
N ALA A 32 22.27 6.73 -11.39
CA ALA A 32 21.48 5.88 -12.28
C ALA A 32 21.15 4.50 -11.68
N ALA A 33 21.97 4.00 -10.76
CA ALA A 33 21.75 2.73 -10.09
C ALA A 33 20.72 2.83 -8.94
N THR A 34 20.63 3.99 -8.27
CA THR A 34 19.72 4.18 -7.13
C THR A 34 18.24 3.94 -7.44
N PRO A 35 17.66 4.39 -8.57
CA PRO A 35 16.26 4.09 -8.89
C PRO A 35 16.03 2.62 -9.25
N LEU A 36 17.01 1.99 -9.91
CA LEU A 36 16.94 0.60 -10.37
C LEU A 36 17.00 -0.39 -9.19
N ALA A 37 17.85 -0.15 -8.20
CA ALA A 37 17.91 -0.97 -6.99
C ALA A 37 16.63 -0.86 -6.13
N ALA A 38 15.99 0.31 -6.08
CA ALA A 38 14.74 0.51 -5.35
C ALA A 38 13.54 -0.21 -6.00
N ALA A 39 13.55 -0.36 -7.33
CA ALA A 39 12.46 -1.00 -8.08
C ALA A 39 12.58 -2.53 -8.17
N SER A 40 13.78 -3.11 -8.03
CA SER A 40 14.04 -4.51 -8.43
C SER A 40 13.71 -5.59 -7.39
N THR A 41 13.15 -5.26 -6.22
CA THR A 41 12.99 -6.23 -5.12
C THR A 41 11.57 -6.37 -4.59
N ALA A 42 10.61 -5.60 -5.13
CA ALA A 42 9.25 -5.68 -4.64
C ALA A 42 8.49 -6.87 -5.25
N THR A 43 8.04 -7.79 -4.40
CA THR A 43 7.22 -8.93 -4.81
C THR A 43 5.79 -8.45 -5.07
N ASN A 44 5.30 -8.68 -6.29
CA ASN A 44 3.91 -8.34 -6.63
C ASN A 44 2.95 -9.38 -6.03
N VAL A 45 1.98 -8.92 -5.22
CA VAL A 45 0.99 -9.79 -4.56
C VAL A 45 -0.32 -9.95 -5.36
N GLY A 46 -0.36 -9.41 -6.58
CA GLY A 46 -1.53 -9.41 -7.46
C GLY A 46 -2.60 -8.39 -7.05
N ASP A 47 -3.74 -8.49 -7.74
CA ASP A 47 -4.89 -7.60 -7.59
C ASP A 47 -5.78 -8.01 -6.41
N PHE A 48 -5.24 -7.93 -5.20
CA PHE A 48 -6.04 -8.12 -4.00
C PHE A 48 -7.08 -7.00 -3.86
N HIS A 49 -8.17 -7.28 -3.18
CA HIS A 49 -9.22 -6.28 -2.95
C HIS A 49 -9.75 -6.36 -1.52
N ILE A 50 -10.08 -5.20 -0.97
CA ILE A 50 -10.88 -5.08 0.23
C ILE A 50 -12.22 -4.43 -0.10
N ASP A 51 -13.29 -5.17 0.17
CA ASP A 51 -14.67 -4.73 -0.09
C ASP A 51 -15.39 -4.49 1.22
N GLY A 52 -16.19 -3.42 1.26
CA GLY A 52 -17.17 -3.27 2.31
C GLY A 52 -18.19 -4.41 2.28
N THR A 53 -18.65 -4.84 3.44
CA THR A 53 -19.77 -5.76 3.55
C THR A 53 -20.81 -5.24 4.54
N CYS A 54 -22.04 -5.18 4.07
CA CYS A 54 -23.15 -4.81 4.93
C CYS A 54 -23.43 -5.87 5.99
N GLY A 55 -23.94 -5.40 7.13
CA GLY A 55 -24.47 -6.26 8.17
C GLY A 55 -25.92 -6.62 7.91
N VAL A 56 -26.39 -7.61 8.65
CA VAL A 56 -27.81 -7.98 8.79
C VAL A 56 -28.23 -7.64 10.21
N LEU A 57 -29.26 -6.79 10.36
CA LEU A 57 -29.71 -6.31 11.67
C LEU A 57 -29.98 -7.49 12.63
N GLY A 58 -29.32 -7.47 13.79
CA GLY A 58 -29.49 -8.48 14.84
C GLY A 58 -28.83 -9.85 14.56
N VAL A 59 -28.17 -10.03 13.41
CA VAL A 59 -27.55 -11.31 13.03
C VAL A 59 -26.04 -11.15 12.82
N LEU A 60 -25.64 -10.17 12.01
CA LEU A 60 -24.25 -10.00 11.61
C LEU A 60 -23.95 -8.51 11.47
N GLY A 61 -22.90 -8.01 12.10
CA GLY A 61 -22.53 -6.61 11.92
C GLY A 61 -21.90 -6.31 10.55
N PRO A 62 -21.83 -5.02 10.19
CA PRO A 62 -21.13 -4.56 9.01
C PRO A 62 -19.63 -4.85 9.14
N GLY A 63 -18.90 -4.75 8.03
CA GLY A 63 -17.50 -5.11 8.03
C GLY A 63 -16.83 -4.96 6.69
N PHE A 64 -15.74 -5.70 6.53
CA PHE A 64 -14.95 -5.73 5.31
C PHE A 64 -14.53 -7.15 5.01
N THR A 65 -14.44 -7.48 3.73
CA THR A 65 -13.89 -8.75 3.25
C THR A 65 -12.64 -8.43 2.44
N LEU A 66 -11.50 -8.97 2.87
CA LEU A 66 -10.24 -8.90 2.16
C LEU A 66 -10.04 -10.19 1.37
N THR A 67 -9.82 -10.07 0.07
CA THR A 67 -9.52 -11.19 -0.82
C THR A 67 -8.11 -11.04 -1.36
N ALA A 68 -7.28 -12.06 -1.16
CA ALA A 68 -5.94 -12.10 -1.72
C ALA A 68 -5.97 -12.21 -3.25
N GLY A 69 -4.96 -11.64 -3.91
CA GLY A 69 -4.81 -11.70 -5.36
C GLY A 69 -4.29 -13.07 -5.83
N SER A 70 -3.60 -13.05 -6.98
CA SER A 70 -2.95 -14.23 -7.57
C SER A 70 -1.75 -14.76 -6.76
N ALA A 71 -1.26 -13.99 -5.79
CA ALA A 71 -0.18 -14.36 -4.88
C ALA A 71 -0.64 -14.16 -3.42
N PRO A 72 -0.02 -14.87 -2.46
CA PRO A 72 -0.38 -14.74 -1.06
C PRO A 72 -0.09 -13.34 -0.53
N LEU A 73 -1.00 -12.80 0.28
CA LEU A 73 -0.73 -11.57 1.01
C LEU A 73 0.22 -11.88 2.17
N PRO A 74 1.31 -11.13 2.34
CA PRO A 74 2.32 -11.40 3.34
C PRO A 74 1.83 -11.10 4.76
N THR A 75 2.49 -11.71 5.74
CA THR A 75 2.40 -11.29 7.14
C THR A 75 2.80 -9.83 7.29
N GLY A 76 2.19 -9.14 8.26
CA GLY A 76 2.43 -7.71 8.45
C GLY A 76 1.68 -6.81 7.48
N THR A 77 0.81 -7.36 6.61
CA THR A 77 -0.18 -6.55 5.90
C THR A 77 -1.11 -5.89 6.91
N ILE A 78 -1.27 -4.58 6.81
CA ILE A 78 -2.03 -3.76 7.76
C ILE A 78 -3.32 -3.30 7.10
N ILE A 79 -4.43 -3.48 7.80
CA ILE A 79 -5.74 -2.93 7.45
C ILE A 79 -6.11 -1.91 8.51
N ASN A 80 -6.21 -0.65 8.12
CA ASN A 80 -6.64 0.42 9.00
C ASN A 80 -8.11 0.74 8.76
N ILE A 81 -8.92 0.60 9.80
CA ILE A 81 -10.36 0.86 9.75
C ILE A 81 -10.64 2.12 10.55
N THR A 82 -11.29 3.08 9.92
CA THR A 82 -11.74 4.33 10.53
C THR A 82 -13.23 4.48 10.35
N GLY A 83 -13.91 5.07 11.33
CA GLY A 83 -15.31 5.42 11.16
C GLY A 83 -15.69 6.78 11.72
N SER A 84 -16.88 7.20 11.33
CA SER A 84 -17.51 8.47 11.69
C SER A 84 -19.02 8.29 11.89
N GLY A 85 -19.65 9.27 12.54
CA GLY A 85 -21.08 9.21 12.89
C GLY A 85 -21.38 8.44 14.18
N VAL A 86 -20.37 7.82 14.80
CA VAL A 86 -20.48 7.06 16.05
C VAL A 86 -19.33 7.37 17.00
N ALA A 87 -19.58 7.25 18.30
CA ALA A 87 -18.54 7.39 19.32
C ALA A 87 -17.60 6.17 19.36
N ASN A 88 -18.11 4.98 18.98
CA ASN A 88 -17.35 3.75 18.97
C ASN A 88 -17.74 2.87 17.78
N VAL A 89 -16.76 2.41 16.98
CA VAL A 89 -17.03 1.53 15.82
C VAL A 89 -17.04 0.03 16.17
N GLY A 90 -17.21 -0.33 17.45
CA GLY A 90 -17.38 -1.70 17.93
C GLY A 90 -16.11 -2.55 18.03
N VAL A 91 -16.25 -3.79 18.48
CA VAL A 91 -15.18 -4.80 18.48
C VAL A 91 -15.17 -5.49 17.13
N PHE A 92 -14.00 -5.74 16.55
CA PHE A 92 -13.87 -6.46 15.29
C PHE A 92 -13.49 -7.92 15.53
N SER A 93 -14.26 -8.85 14.98
CA SER A 93 -13.91 -10.27 14.87
C SER A 93 -13.29 -10.55 13.50
N VAL A 94 -12.31 -11.46 13.48
CA VAL A 94 -11.61 -11.89 12.26
C VAL A 94 -11.96 -13.35 11.98
N THR A 95 -12.33 -13.65 10.73
CA THR A 95 -12.63 -15.01 10.26
C THR A 95 -11.89 -15.28 8.94
N GLY A 96 -11.53 -16.54 8.67
CA GLY A 96 -10.85 -16.94 7.42
C GLY A 96 -9.31 -16.84 7.48
N GLY A 97 -8.74 -16.50 8.62
CA GLY A 97 -7.28 -16.42 8.80
C GLY A 97 -6.87 -16.01 10.22
N THR A 98 -5.63 -15.55 10.38
CA THR A 98 -5.12 -15.04 11.67
C THR A 98 -4.63 -13.62 11.53
N ALA A 99 -5.09 -12.75 12.42
CA ALA A 99 -4.67 -11.36 12.50
C ALA A 99 -4.81 -10.85 13.94
N THR A 100 -3.99 -9.86 14.29
CA THR A 100 -4.13 -9.09 15.53
C THR A 100 -4.99 -7.87 15.29
N VAL A 101 -5.94 -7.61 16.17
CA VAL A 101 -6.79 -6.40 16.14
C VAL A 101 -6.35 -5.46 17.24
N ASN A 102 -5.82 -4.31 16.87
CA ASN A 102 -5.38 -3.27 17.78
C ASN A 102 -6.39 -2.11 17.80
N VAL A 103 -6.75 -1.66 19.00
CA VAL A 103 -7.67 -0.52 19.19
C VAL A 103 -6.84 0.76 19.30
N LEU A 104 -6.87 1.58 18.26
CA LEU A 104 -6.18 2.87 18.24
C LEU A 104 -6.98 3.96 18.97
N SER A 105 -8.31 3.94 18.79
CA SER A 105 -9.24 4.90 19.39
C SER A 105 -10.66 4.35 19.41
N GLY A 106 -11.62 5.12 19.93
CA GLY A 106 -13.05 4.80 19.85
C GLY A 106 -13.52 4.52 18.41
N THR A 107 -12.98 5.24 17.42
CA THR A 107 -13.42 5.18 16.02
C THR A 107 -12.40 4.58 15.05
N ALA A 108 -11.22 4.17 15.52
CA ALA A 108 -10.18 3.58 14.68
C ALA A 108 -9.70 2.21 15.20
N ARG A 109 -9.43 1.28 14.27
CA ARG A 109 -8.80 -0.02 14.54
C ARG A 109 -7.73 -0.29 13.50
N GLN A 110 -6.70 -1.01 13.93
CA GLN A 110 -5.66 -1.51 13.07
C GLN A 110 -5.69 -3.03 13.14
N ILE A 111 -5.81 -3.69 12.00
CA ILE A 111 -5.75 -5.14 11.90
C ILE A 111 -4.46 -5.50 11.18
N THR A 112 -3.67 -6.41 11.73
CA THR A 112 -2.40 -6.82 11.14
C THR A 112 -2.39 -8.33 10.95
N LEU A 113 -2.13 -8.78 9.72
CA LEU A 113 -2.03 -10.20 9.42
C LEU A 113 -0.85 -10.83 10.17
N THR A 114 -1.13 -11.85 10.98
CA THR A 114 -0.09 -12.60 11.72
C THR A 114 0.36 -13.85 10.99
N ALA A 115 -0.41 -14.31 9.99
CA ALA A 115 -0.02 -15.33 9.04
C ALA A 115 -0.26 -14.84 7.61
N PRO A 116 0.44 -15.39 6.60
CA PRO A 116 0.15 -15.08 5.20
C PRO A 116 -1.27 -15.51 4.85
N LEU A 117 -1.99 -14.68 4.10
CA LEU A 117 -3.26 -15.08 3.51
C LEU A 117 -2.97 -15.72 2.15
N ALA A 118 -3.37 -16.98 1.96
CA ALA A 118 -3.11 -17.71 0.72
C ALA A 118 -3.72 -17.01 -0.51
N ALA A 119 -3.15 -17.23 -1.69
CA ALA A 119 -3.66 -16.66 -2.94
C ALA A 119 -5.14 -17.03 -3.14
N GLY A 120 -5.97 -16.04 -3.52
CA GLY A 120 -7.41 -16.18 -3.67
C GLY A 120 -8.22 -16.45 -2.40
N ALA A 121 -7.58 -16.58 -1.23
CA ALA A 121 -8.29 -16.77 0.02
C ALA A 121 -8.89 -15.46 0.53
N THR A 122 -9.95 -15.58 1.33
CA THR A 122 -10.68 -14.45 1.90
C THR A 122 -10.51 -14.38 3.41
N MET A 123 -10.54 -13.16 3.93
CA MET A 123 -10.62 -12.87 5.36
C MET A 123 -11.71 -11.85 5.60
N ASP A 124 -12.58 -12.15 6.58
CA ASP A 124 -13.68 -11.29 6.97
C ASP A 124 -13.36 -10.58 8.28
N PHE A 125 -13.60 -9.27 8.30
CA PHE A 125 -13.50 -8.40 9.46
C PHE A 125 -14.88 -7.85 9.79
N ARG A 126 -15.51 -8.34 10.86
CA ARG A 126 -16.88 -7.97 11.23
C ARG A 126 -16.90 -7.20 12.52
N THR A 127 -17.58 -6.07 12.56
CA THR A 127 -17.76 -5.31 13.80
C THR A 127 -19.04 -5.68 14.54
N THR A 128 -19.10 -5.44 15.84
CA THR A 128 -20.32 -5.47 16.65
C THR A 128 -21.22 -4.24 16.47
N LEU A 129 -20.89 -3.30 15.57
CA LEU A 129 -21.69 -2.11 15.31
C LEU A 129 -23.04 -2.48 14.69
N SER A 130 -24.12 -1.84 15.14
CA SER A 130 -25.45 -2.08 14.57
C SER A 130 -25.74 -1.15 13.40
N ILE A 131 -26.36 -1.69 12.33
CA ILE A 131 -26.85 -0.90 11.19
C ILE A 131 -28.04 0.01 11.53
N SER A 132 -28.64 -0.13 12.72
CA SER A 132 -29.69 0.78 13.21
C SER A 132 -29.18 2.18 13.58
N VAL A 133 -27.85 2.38 13.63
CA VAL A 133 -27.21 3.66 13.88
C VAL A 133 -26.61 4.19 12.59
N ALA A 134 -26.67 5.51 12.39
CA ALA A 134 -26.02 6.13 11.25
C ALA A 134 -24.48 6.12 11.43
N PHE A 135 -23.75 5.54 10.49
CA PHE A 135 -22.29 5.50 10.53
C PHE A 135 -21.70 5.47 9.13
N GLN A 136 -20.41 5.77 9.06
CA GLN A 136 -19.56 5.45 7.93
C GLN A 136 -18.31 4.74 8.45
N LEU A 137 -17.89 3.68 7.78
CA LEU A 137 -16.66 2.94 8.00
C LEU A 137 -15.87 2.94 6.69
N THR A 138 -14.56 3.12 6.79
CA THR A 138 -13.63 3.01 5.68
C THR A 138 -12.48 2.11 6.13
N ALA A 139 -12.10 1.16 5.29
CA ALA A 139 -10.92 0.34 5.49
C ALA A 139 -9.89 0.66 4.42
N SER A 140 -8.63 0.77 4.80
CA SER A 140 -7.51 0.88 3.87
C SER A 140 -6.44 -0.17 4.17
N THR A 141 -5.85 -0.73 3.13
CA THR A 141 -4.86 -1.81 3.24
C THR A 141 -3.48 -1.31 2.82
N THR A 142 -2.48 -1.53 3.66
CA THR A 142 -1.07 -1.20 3.40
C THR A 142 -0.24 -2.47 3.45
N LEU A 143 0.57 -2.69 2.42
CA LEU A 143 1.49 -3.82 2.34
C LEU A 143 2.79 -3.50 3.10
N PRO A 144 3.45 -4.53 3.66
CA PRO A 144 4.78 -4.37 4.24
C PRO A 144 5.82 -4.04 3.16
N THR A 145 6.96 -3.52 3.59
CA THR A 145 8.08 -3.20 2.71
C THR A 145 8.56 -4.43 1.92
N GLY A 146 8.89 -4.24 0.64
CA GLY A 146 9.29 -5.34 -0.24
C GLY A 146 8.12 -6.04 -0.94
N PHE A 147 6.89 -5.56 -0.75
CA PHE A 147 5.71 -6.03 -1.48
C PHE A 147 4.99 -4.87 -2.17
N VAL A 148 4.45 -5.13 -3.35
CA VAL A 148 3.67 -4.16 -4.13
C VAL A 148 2.37 -4.80 -4.60
N ALA A 149 1.33 -3.98 -4.66
CA ALA A 149 0.03 -4.39 -5.16
C ALA A 149 0.05 -4.52 -6.69
N GLY A 150 -0.84 -5.36 -7.24
CA GLY A 150 -1.14 -5.36 -8.66
C GLY A 150 -1.83 -4.06 -9.11
N GLY A 151 -1.79 -3.76 -10.41
CA GLY A 151 -2.33 -2.51 -10.96
C GLY A 151 -3.85 -2.36 -10.83
N GLY A 152 -4.57 -3.47 -10.63
CA GLY A 152 -6.02 -3.50 -10.38
C GLY A 152 -6.37 -3.71 -8.90
N ALA A 153 -5.39 -3.70 -7.99
CA ALA A 153 -5.64 -3.92 -6.58
C ALA A 153 -6.52 -2.81 -5.99
N LYS A 154 -7.54 -3.23 -5.23
CA LYS A 154 -8.42 -2.32 -4.51
C LYS A 154 -8.04 -2.29 -3.05
N GLN A 155 -7.29 -1.26 -2.68
CA GLN A 155 -6.74 -1.13 -1.33
C GLN A 155 -7.69 -0.41 -0.35
N SER A 156 -8.88 -0.02 -0.78
CA SER A 156 -9.84 0.69 0.05
C SER A 156 -11.26 0.20 -0.19
N GLY A 157 -12.01 0.05 0.89
CA GLY A 157 -13.43 -0.30 0.90
C GLY A 157 -14.20 0.57 1.87
N GLY A 158 -15.51 0.68 1.68
CA GLY A 158 -16.38 1.54 2.48
C GLY A 158 -17.69 0.85 2.86
N VAL A 159 -18.21 1.14 4.04
CA VAL A 159 -19.56 0.75 4.45
C VAL A 159 -20.22 1.92 5.16
N SER A 160 -21.43 2.27 4.77
CA SER A 160 -22.23 3.29 5.44
C SER A 160 -23.61 2.77 5.77
N ALA A 161 -24.17 3.23 6.88
CA ALA A 161 -25.56 3.00 7.24
C ALA A 161 -26.29 4.32 7.53
N THR A 162 -27.55 4.42 7.09
CA THR A 162 -28.45 5.55 7.34
C THR A 162 -29.73 5.07 8.04
N LEU A 163 -29.58 4.54 9.26
CA LEU A 163 -30.66 3.93 10.04
C LEU A 163 -31.33 2.76 9.29
N ILE A 164 -30.66 1.60 9.29
CA ILE A 164 -31.04 0.30 8.70
C ILE A 164 -30.66 0.15 7.23
N LEU A 165 -30.73 1.21 6.43
CA LEU A 165 -30.20 1.14 5.05
C LEU A 165 -28.68 1.09 5.12
N CYS A 166 -28.10 -0.01 4.64
CA CYS A 166 -26.65 -0.18 4.54
C CYS A 166 -26.21 -0.23 3.08
N SER A 167 -25.17 0.51 2.76
CA SER A 167 -24.48 0.48 1.47
C SER A 167 -23.01 0.15 1.69
N ALA A 168 -22.47 -0.73 0.86
CA ALA A 168 -21.08 -1.12 0.89
C ALA A 168 -20.46 -0.92 -0.50
N SER A 169 -19.20 -0.50 -0.51
CA SER A 169 -18.43 -0.25 -1.73
C SER A 169 -17.09 -0.93 -1.67
#